data_AF-A0A7C3R1F0-F1
#
_entry.id   AF-A0A7C3R1F0-F1
#
_cell.length_a   1.000
_cell.length_b   1.000
_cell.length_c   1.000
_cell.angle_alpha   90.00
_cell.angle_beta   90.00
_cell.angle_gamma   90.00
#
_symmetry.space_group_name_H-M   'P 1'
#
loop_
_entity.id
_entity.type
_entity.pdbx_description
1 polymer ?
#
loop_
_entity_poly.entity_id
_entity_poly.type
_entity_poly.pdbx_seq_one_letter_code
_entity_poly.pdbx_strand_id
1 'polypeptide(L)'
;LEALLGCANSGVMIARGDLAIEVGFIHMASLQEELLDICNAAHLPVIWATQVLESQMKKNLPSRAEISDAALSGRAECVMLNKGPFAIDTIDILRQILHEVHLIFKKNQKLLSKVTMWQ
;
A
#
# COMPACT_ATOMS: atom_id res chain seq x y z
N LEU A 1 4.62 -15.61 5.77
CA LEU A 1 5.04 -14.45 6.61
C LEU A 1 5.83 -14.87 7.83
N GLU A 2 5.41 -15.90 8.58
CA GLU A 2 6.09 -16.31 9.82
C GLU A 2 7.59 -16.58 9.65
N ALA A 3 8.00 -17.19 8.52
CA ALA A 3 9.41 -17.41 8.21
C ALA A 3 10.20 -16.10 8.01
N LEU A 4 9.56 -15.01 7.57
CA LEU A 4 10.20 -13.70 7.37
C LEU A 4 10.34 -12.90 8.68
N LEU A 5 9.47 -13.15 9.67
CA LEU A 5 9.49 -12.45 10.96
C LEU A 5 10.79 -12.69 11.75
N GLY A 6 11.50 -13.79 11.48
CA GLY A 6 12.78 -14.12 12.13
C GLY A 6 14.02 -13.57 11.42
N CYS A 7 13.89 -12.98 10.24
CA CYS A 7 15.03 -12.53 9.44
C CYS A 7 15.23 -11.02 9.56
N ALA A 8 16.39 -10.62 10.09
CA ALA A 8 16.79 -9.21 10.11
C ALA A 8 16.80 -8.65 8.68
N ASN A 9 16.31 -7.41 8.51
CA ASN A 9 16.24 -6.68 7.24
C ASN A 9 15.31 -7.30 6.17
N SER A 10 14.19 -7.88 6.60
CA SER A 10 13.15 -8.35 5.67
C SER A 10 12.14 -7.25 5.35
N GLY A 11 11.52 -7.34 4.17
CA GLY A 11 10.40 -6.51 3.75
C GLY A 11 9.39 -7.33 2.97
N VAL A 12 8.18 -6.81 2.81
CA VAL A 12 7.08 -7.48 2.10
C VAL A 12 6.67 -6.65 0.90
N MET A 13 6.39 -7.31 -0.23
CA MET A 13 5.78 -6.68 -1.40
C MET A 13 4.42 -7.31 -1.64
N ILE A 14 3.38 -6.49 -1.72
CA ILE A 14 2.03 -6.94 -2.08
C ILE A 14 1.88 -6.75 -3.59
N ALA A 15 2.19 -7.80 -4.36
CA ALA A 15 2.01 -7.82 -5.81
C ALA A 15 0.55 -8.17 -6.15
N ARG A 16 -0.31 -7.15 -6.20
CA ARG A 16 -1.77 -7.31 -6.30
C ARG A 16 -2.25 -8.02 -7.55
N GLY A 17 -1.56 -7.87 -8.67
CA GLY A 17 -1.87 -8.59 -9.91
C GLY A 17 -1.74 -10.10 -9.75
N ASP A 18 -0.63 -10.57 -9.20
CA ASP A 18 -0.39 -11.99 -8.94
C ASP A 18 -1.30 -12.49 -7.81
N LEU A 19 -1.47 -11.69 -6.75
CA LEU A 19 -2.33 -12.03 -5.64
C LEU A 19 -3.79 -12.23 -6.06
N ALA A 20 -4.31 -11.38 -6.95
CA ALA A 20 -5.66 -11.50 -7.48
C ALA A 20 -5.87 -12.78 -8.31
N ILE A 21 -4.82 -13.31 -8.96
CA ILE A 21 -4.87 -14.59 -9.67
C ILE A 21 -5.01 -15.75 -8.68
N GLU A 22 -4.28 -15.71 -7.57
CA GLU A 22 -4.24 -16.80 -6.59
C GLU A 22 -5.49 -16.85 -5.69
N VAL A 23 -5.97 -15.70 -5.17
CA VAL A 23 -7.07 -15.67 -4.19
C VAL A 23 -8.39 -15.11 -4.74
N GLY A 24 -8.37 -14.59 -5.97
CA GLY A 24 -9.48 -13.90 -6.60
C GLY A 24 -9.64 -12.45 -6.14
N PHE A 25 -10.32 -11.63 -6.96
CA PHE A 25 -10.47 -10.19 -6.72
C PHE A 25 -11.20 -9.83 -5.42
N ILE A 26 -12.21 -10.61 -5.03
CA ILE A 26 -13.02 -10.33 -3.84
C ILE A 26 -12.18 -10.48 -2.57
N HIS A 27 -11.40 -11.57 -2.47
CA HIS A 27 -10.57 -11.84 -1.29
C HIS A 27 -9.27 -11.02 -1.28
N MET A 28 -8.76 -10.61 -2.44
CA MET A 28 -7.52 -9.82 -2.52
C MET A 28 -7.62 -8.53 -1.70
N ALA A 29 -8.77 -7.83 -1.76
CA ALA A 29 -8.96 -6.59 -1.03
C ALA A 29 -8.87 -6.79 0.50
N SER A 30 -9.52 -7.83 1.05
CA SER A 30 -9.45 -8.09 2.50
C SER A 30 -8.06 -8.57 2.92
N LEU A 31 -7.45 -9.44 2.12
CA LEU A 31 -6.17 -10.05 2.45
C LEU A 31 -5.03 -9.03 2.40
N GLN A 32 -5.09 -8.06 1.49
CA GLN A 32 -4.15 -6.94 1.46
C GLN A 32 -4.19 -6.12 2.76
N GLU A 33 -5.38 -5.83 3.29
CA GLU A 33 -5.53 -5.09 4.55
C GLU A 33 -4.97 -5.87 5.73
N GLU A 34 -5.25 -7.17 5.79
CA GLU A 34 -4.69 -8.06 6.80
C GLU A 34 -3.15 -8.13 6.72
N LEU A 35 -2.59 -8.25 5.51
CA LEU A 35 -1.14 -8.25 5.30
C LEU A 35 -0.50 -6.94 5.77
N LEU A 36 -1.11 -5.79 5.47
CA LEU A 36 -0.62 -4.49 5.94
C LEU A 36 -0.63 -4.42 7.46
N ASP A 37 -1.70 -4.86 8.12
CA ASP A 37 -1.81 -4.83 9.58
C ASP A 37 -0.79 -5.76 10.24
N ILE A 38 -0.58 -6.97 9.71
CA ILE A 38 0.44 -7.91 10.21
C ILE A 38 1.85 -7.33 10.02
N CYS A 39 2.16 -6.78 8.85
CA CYS A 39 3.49 -6.21 8.57
C CYS A 39 3.76 -4.98 9.44
N ASN A 40 2.78 -4.10 9.61
CA ASN A 40 2.89 -2.93 10.47
C ASN A 40 3.12 -3.33 11.94
N ALA A 41 2.39 -4.33 12.44
CA ALA A 41 2.59 -4.87 13.80
C ALA A 41 3.97 -5.52 13.99
N ALA A 42 4.52 -6.11 12.93
CA ALA A 42 5.85 -6.71 12.91
C ALA A 42 6.98 -5.71 12.59
N HIS A 43 6.65 -4.44 12.32
CA HIS A 43 7.59 -3.43 11.85
C HIS A 43 8.35 -3.83 10.56
N LEU A 44 7.69 -4.58 9.68
CA LEU A 44 8.20 -4.94 8.37
C LEU A 44 7.74 -3.92 7.33
N PRO A 45 8.65 -3.27 6.58
CA PRO A 45 8.27 -2.34 5.53
C PRO A 45 7.54 -3.07 4.40
N VAL A 46 6.48 -2.45 3.91
CA VAL A 46 5.62 -2.95 2.84
C VAL A 46 5.76 -2.09 1.58
N ILE A 47 5.90 -2.77 0.44
CA ILE A 47 5.78 -2.16 -0.88
C ILE A 47 4.42 -2.54 -1.45
N TRP A 48 3.57 -1.54 -1.69
CA TRP A 48 2.33 -1.71 -2.44
C TRP A 48 2.65 -1.73 -3.93
N ALA A 49 2.42 -2.86 -4.59
CA ALA A 49 2.90 -3.07 -5.95
C ALA A 49 1.82 -3.51 -6.93
N THR A 50 2.06 -3.13 -8.20
CA THR A 50 1.26 -3.43 -9.39
C THR A 50 -0.11 -2.74 -9.43
N GLN A 51 -0.56 -2.40 -10.64
CA GLN A 51 -1.89 -1.84 -10.93
C GLN A 51 -2.21 -0.48 -10.25
N VAL A 52 -1.21 0.20 -9.69
CA VAL A 52 -1.38 1.56 -9.17
C VAL A 52 -1.29 2.55 -10.31
N LEU A 53 -2.35 3.35 -10.52
CA LEU A 53 -2.42 4.38 -11.56
C LEU A 53 -2.06 3.87 -12.98
N GLU A 54 -2.46 2.65 -13.32
CA GLU A 54 -2.07 1.97 -14.56
C GLU A 54 -2.57 2.73 -15.81
N SER A 55 -3.80 3.25 -15.79
CA SER A 55 -4.38 4.02 -16.89
C SER A 55 -3.73 5.39 -17.02
N GLN A 56 -3.37 6.02 -15.90
CA GLN A 56 -2.59 7.26 -15.90
C GLN A 56 -1.22 7.03 -16.56
N MET A 57 -0.52 5.96 -16.18
CA MET A 57 0.77 5.59 -16.75
C MET A 57 0.71 5.35 -18.28
N LYS A 58 -0.39 4.80 -18.78
CA LYS A 58 -0.56 4.45 -20.21
C LYS A 58 -1.21 5.53 -21.07
N LYS A 59 -2.13 6.32 -20.51
CA LYS A 59 -3.06 7.19 -21.25
C LYS A 59 -3.14 8.62 -20.70
N ASN A 60 -2.39 8.95 -19.65
CA ASN A 60 -2.44 10.24 -18.96
C ASN A 60 -3.84 10.62 -18.44
N LEU A 61 -4.66 9.60 -18.11
CA LEU A 61 -6.01 9.78 -17.62
C LEU A 61 -6.32 8.70 -16.58
N PRO A 62 -6.33 9.02 -15.26
CA PRO A 62 -6.66 8.06 -14.23
C PRO A 62 -8.17 7.89 -14.13
N SER A 63 -8.62 6.69 -13.81
CA SER A 63 -9.99 6.44 -13.38
C SER A 63 -10.20 6.86 -11.92
N ARG A 64 -11.45 7.13 -11.54
CA ARG A 64 -11.81 7.41 -10.14
C ARG A 64 -11.42 6.28 -9.19
N ALA A 65 -11.53 5.03 -9.66
CA ALA A 65 -11.14 3.85 -8.89
C ALA A 65 -9.63 3.85 -8.63
N GLU A 66 -8.80 4.15 -9.63
CA GLU A 66 -7.35 4.22 -9.47
C GLU A 66 -6.90 5.36 -8.55
N ILE A 67 -7.60 6.50 -8.54
CA ILE A 67 -7.31 7.59 -7.60
C ILE A 67 -7.57 7.14 -6.16
N SER A 68 -8.72 6.49 -5.92
CA SER A 68 -9.07 5.96 -4.60
C SER A 68 -8.09 4.88 -4.15
N ASP A 69 -7.64 4.03 -5.07
CA ASP A 69 -6.68 2.98 -4.80
C ASP A 69 -5.29 3.52 -4.48
N ALA A 70 -4.82 4.52 -5.25
CA ALA A 70 -3.58 5.23 -4.97
C ALA A 70 -3.62 5.94 -3.61
N ALA A 71 -4.77 6.48 -3.20
CA ALA A 71 -4.94 7.04 -1.86
C ALA A 71 -4.75 5.96 -0.77
N LEU A 72 -5.35 4.78 -0.93
CA LEU A 72 -5.20 3.67 0.02
C LEU A 72 -3.75 3.16 0.11
N SER A 73 -3.01 3.20 -1.00
CA SER A 73 -1.60 2.79 -1.02
C SER A 73 -0.71 3.60 -0.08
N GLY A 74 -1.16 4.79 0.36
CA GLY A 74 -0.47 5.61 1.38
C GLY A 74 -0.40 4.98 2.78
N ARG A 75 -1.01 3.81 2.98
CA ARG A 75 -0.82 2.98 4.18
C ARG A 75 0.46 2.17 4.17
N ALA A 76 1.06 1.94 3.01
CA ALA A 76 2.33 1.25 2.87
C ALA A 76 3.50 2.24 2.96
N GLU A 77 4.69 1.75 3.30
CA GLU A 77 5.91 2.56 3.34
C GLU A 77 6.36 2.99 1.94
N CYS A 78 6.04 2.20 0.92
CA CYS A 78 6.40 2.48 -0.47
C CYS A 78 5.30 2.06 -1.44
N VAL A 79 5.20 2.80 -2.55
CA VAL A 79 4.30 2.52 -3.66
C VAL A 79 5.12 2.32 -4.92
N MET A 80 4.92 1.19 -5.59
CA MET A 80 5.59 0.85 -6.84
C MET A 80 4.67 1.14 -8.04
N LEU A 81 5.19 1.95 -8.98
CA LEU A 81 4.54 2.25 -10.26
C LEU A 81 5.14 1.40 -11.38
N ASN A 82 4.31 1.04 -12.35
CA ASN A 82 4.74 0.36 -13.57
C ASN A 82 5.41 1.33 -14.55
N LYS A 83 6.18 0.80 -15.52
CA LYS A 83 6.77 1.62 -16.58
C LYS A 83 5.71 2.12 -17.57
N GLY A 84 5.92 3.29 -18.15
CA GLY A 84 5.07 3.82 -19.22
C GLY A 84 5.46 5.22 -19.68
N PRO A 85 4.81 5.71 -20.75
CA PRO A 85 5.14 6.98 -21.39
C PRO A 85 4.91 8.21 -20.50
N PHE A 86 3.96 8.14 -19.56
CA PHE A 86 3.57 9.25 -18.69
C PHE A 86 4.12 9.10 -17.27
N ALA A 87 5.33 8.53 -17.12
CA ALA A 87 5.89 8.19 -15.82
C ALA A 87 6.04 9.39 -14.89
N ILE A 88 6.55 10.52 -15.41
CA ILE A 88 6.75 11.75 -14.62
C ILE A 88 5.40 12.31 -14.15
N ASP A 89 4.43 12.44 -15.06
CA ASP A 89 3.08 12.93 -14.73
C ASP A 89 2.40 12.04 -13.68
N THR A 90 2.58 10.72 -13.80
CA THR A 90 2.04 9.75 -12.84
C THR A 90 2.67 9.89 -11.46
N ILE A 91 3.99 10.12 -11.39
CA ILE A 91 4.70 10.35 -10.12
C ILE A 91 4.18 11.64 -9.47
N ASP A 92 3.97 12.70 -10.24
CA ASP A 92 3.47 13.97 -9.70
C ASP A 92 2.03 13.86 -9.20
N ILE A 93 1.16 13.15 -9.91
CA ILE A 93 -0.21 12.84 -9.45
C ILE A 93 -0.18 11.99 -8.18
N LEU A 94 0.63 10.92 -8.16
CA LEU A 94 0.75 10.07 -6.98
C LEU A 94 1.26 10.88 -5.77
N ARG A 95 2.25 11.75 -5.97
CA ARG A 95 2.78 12.62 -4.91
C ARG A 95 1.68 13.52 -4.34
N GLN A 96 0.85 14.12 -5.20
CA GLN A 96 -0.26 14.97 -4.75
C GLN A 96 -1.28 14.16 -3.94
N ILE A 97 -1.71 13.00 -4.45
CA ILE A 97 -2.66 12.12 -3.77
C ILE A 97 -2.13 11.72 -2.38
N LEU A 98 -0.88 11.24 -2.30
CA LEU A 98 -0.28 10.79 -1.05
C LEU A 98 -0.07 11.93 -0.06
N HIS A 99 0.26 13.13 -0.54
CA HIS A 99 0.41 14.32 0.31
C HIS A 99 -0.91 14.68 1.02
N GLU A 100 -2.03 14.67 0.28
CA GLU A 100 -3.35 14.94 0.85
C GLU A 100 -3.77 13.87 1.87
N VAL A 101 -3.52 12.60 1.54
CA VAL A 101 -3.95 11.47 2.37
C VAL A 101 -3.10 11.31 3.63
N HIS A 102 -1.81 11.65 3.57
CA HIS A 102 -0.91 11.57 4.73
C HIS A 102 -1.45 12.36 5.95
N LEU A 103 -2.09 13.50 5.70
CA LEU A 103 -2.71 14.31 6.76
C LEU A 103 -3.85 13.59 7.47
N ILE A 104 -4.58 12.74 6.75
CA ILE A 104 -5.72 11.98 7.27
C ILE A 104 -5.22 10.80 8.11
N PHE A 105 -4.25 10.02 7.60
CA PHE A 105 -3.74 8.86 8.31
C PHE A 105 -3.01 9.22 9.61
N LYS A 106 -2.30 10.34 9.66
CA LYS A 106 -1.67 10.83 10.91
C LYS A 106 -2.70 11.13 12.00
N LYS A 107 -3.89 11.61 11.64
CA LYS A 107 -4.97 11.92 12.59
C LYS A 107 -5.71 10.65 13.07
N ASN A 108 -5.85 9.67 12.19
CA ASN A 108 -6.61 8.43 12.45
C ASN A 108 -5.74 7.28 12.95
N GLN A 109 -4.44 7.50 13.15
CA GLN A 109 -3.57 6.50 13.78
C GLN A 109 -4.12 6.23 15.19
N LYS A 110 -4.65 5.02 15.41
CA LYS A 110 -5.10 4.61 16.74
C LYS A 110 -3.91 4.69 17.69
N LEU A 111 -3.89 5.72 18.53
CA LEU A 111 -3.00 5.76 19.67
C LEU A 111 -3.45 4.64 20.60
N LEU A 112 -2.79 3.49 20.52
CA LEU A 112 -2.96 2.45 21.52
C LEU A 112 -2.56 3.05 22.87
N SER A 113 -3.47 2.98 23.84
CA SER A 113 -3.16 3.43 25.20
C SER A 113 -1.95 2.63 25.70
N LYS A 114 -1.06 3.30 26.45
CA LYS A 114 0.10 2.64 27.05
C LYS A 114 -0.42 1.54 27.98
N VAL A 115 -0.30 0.29 27.55
CA VAL A 115 -0.72 -0.86 28.36
C VAL A 115 0.35 -1.11 29.42
N THR A 116 0.12 -0.64 30.64
CA THR A 116 0.82 -1.13 31.84
C THR A 116 0.09 -2.38 32.34
N MET A 117 0.34 -3.53 31.72
CA MET A 117 -0.12 -4.85 32.22
C MET A 117 1.03 -5.71 32.73
N TRP A 118 2.07 -5.09 33.29
CA TRP A 118 3.07 -5.76 34.11
C TRP A 118 3.59 -4.76 35.16
N GLN A 119 2.76 -4.46 36.16
CA GLN A 119 3.16 -3.90 37.46
C GLN A 119 2.41 -4.64 38.56
#